data_AF-A0A3N1JL37-F1
#
_entry.id   AF-A0A3N1JL37-F1
#
_cell.length_a   1.000
_cell.length_b   1.000
_cell.length_c   1.000
_cell.angle_alpha   90.00
_cell.angle_beta   90.00
_cell.angle_gamma   90.00
#
_symmetry.space_group_name_H-M   'P 1'
#
loop_
_entity.id
_entity.type
_entity.pdbx_description
1 polymer ?
#
loop_
_entity_poly.entity_id
_entity_poly.type
_entity_poly.pdbx_seq_one_letter_code
_entity_poly.pdbx_strand_id
1 'polypeptide(L)'
;MGALTVTGCTSVAWESVDFTVGATTAERAQAGRTVTTAGNRPLVGFDEGVALVSLRHVRQLRRALFMARGPERLVVALHDGTTFAVAEGDPDTMTVLAVSVIDGELELRAEPFPRSTHDGDVFAAFGFVLSAPTPGT
;
A
#
# COMPACT_ATOMS: atom_id res chain seq x y z
N MET A 1 19.00 5.05 2.74
CA MET A 1 17.89 5.09 1.77
C MET A 1 16.64 5.35 2.57
N GLY A 2 15.93 6.46 2.32
CA GLY A 2 14.69 6.76 3.03
C GLY A 2 13.54 5.90 2.51
N ALA A 3 12.70 5.44 3.42
CA ALA A 3 11.43 4.80 3.12
C ALA A 3 10.32 5.53 3.87
N LEU A 4 9.12 5.57 3.31
CA LEU A 4 7.91 5.74 4.10
C LEU A 4 7.50 4.36 4.56
N THR A 5 7.23 4.21 5.85
CA THR A 5 6.80 2.94 6.42
C THR A 5 5.36 3.06 6.91
N VAL A 6 4.62 1.96 6.81
CA VAL A 6 3.25 1.85 7.32
C VAL A 6 3.16 0.56 8.13
N THR A 7 2.97 0.69 9.45
CA THR A 7 2.74 -0.44 10.37
C THR A 7 1.24 -0.63 10.62
N GLY A 8 0.84 -1.76 11.20
CA GLY A 8 -0.57 -2.13 11.38
C GLY A 8 -1.29 -2.51 10.07
N CYS A 9 -0.56 -2.52 8.95
CA CYS A 9 -1.07 -2.84 7.63
C CYS A 9 -1.10 -4.36 7.42
N THR A 10 -2.24 -4.89 6.98
CA THR A 10 -2.41 -6.30 6.62
C THR A 10 -2.23 -6.54 5.12
N SER A 11 -2.46 -5.52 4.30
CA SER A 11 -2.34 -5.64 2.84
C SER A 11 -2.13 -4.30 2.16
N VAL A 12 -1.38 -4.35 1.05
CA VAL A 12 -1.07 -3.20 0.22
C VAL A 12 -1.31 -3.51 -1.25
N ALA A 13 -1.87 -2.56 -1.97
CA ALA A 13 -1.90 -2.54 -3.43
C ALA A 13 -1.16 -1.32 -3.97
N TRP A 14 -0.55 -1.44 -5.14
CA TRP A 14 0.17 -0.35 -5.80
C TRP A 14 -0.06 -0.36 -7.31
N GLU A 15 0.12 0.81 -7.90
CA GLU A 15 0.14 1.02 -9.33
C GLU A 15 1.31 1.95 -9.68
N SER A 16 2.17 1.54 -10.62
CA SER A 16 3.24 2.39 -11.13
C SER A 16 2.74 3.39 -12.19
N VAL A 17 3.60 4.33 -12.57
CA VAL A 17 3.36 5.24 -13.70
C VAL A 17 3.20 4.52 -15.04
N ASP A 18 3.75 3.31 -15.17
CA ASP A 18 3.59 2.42 -16.33
C ASP A 18 2.37 1.49 -16.20
N PHE A 19 1.45 1.80 -15.30
CA PHE A 19 0.22 1.03 -15.02
C PHE A 19 0.47 -0.42 -14.59
N THR A 20 1.66 -0.72 -14.05
CA THR A 20 1.92 -2.02 -13.44
C THR A 20 1.24 -2.06 -12.09
N VAL A 21 0.23 -2.93 -11.97
CA VAL A 21 -0.54 -3.12 -10.74
C VAL A 21 -0.07 -4.36 -10.02
N GLY A 22 0.10 -4.26 -8.70
CA GLY A 22 0.37 -5.41 -7.84
C GLY A 22 -0.23 -5.22 -6.46
N ALA A 23 -0.30 -6.32 -5.71
CA ALA A 23 -0.69 -6.32 -4.32
C ALA A 23 0.08 -7.40 -3.55
N THR A 24 0.28 -7.16 -2.26
CA THR A 24 0.80 -8.17 -1.33
C THR A 24 0.16 -8.05 0.04
N THR A 25 0.05 -9.15 0.77
CA THR A 25 -0.38 -9.18 2.17
C THR A 25 0.83 -9.30 3.11
N ALA A 26 0.61 -9.07 4.41
CA ALA A 26 1.61 -9.28 5.46
C ALA A 26 2.08 -10.75 5.51
N GLU A 27 1.23 -11.71 5.15
CA GLU A 27 1.54 -13.13 5.00
C GLU A 27 2.24 -13.48 3.68
N ARG A 28 2.63 -12.45 2.89
CA ARG A 28 3.31 -12.57 1.60
C ARG A 28 2.49 -13.24 0.49
N ALA A 29 1.16 -13.30 0.61
CA ALA A 29 0.32 -13.62 -0.53
C ALA A 29 0.42 -12.47 -1.55
N GLN A 30 0.56 -12.79 -2.84
CA GLN A 30 0.79 -11.80 -3.90
C GLN A 30 -0.23 -11.93 -5.04
N ALA A 31 -0.56 -10.79 -5.65
CA ALA A 31 -1.34 -10.69 -6.88
C ALA A 31 -0.75 -9.62 -7.80
N GLY A 32 -0.98 -9.73 -9.11
CA GLY A 32 -0.41 -8.81 -10.09
C GLY A 32 1.11 -8.93 -10.22
N ARG A 33 1.81 -7.79 -10.36
CA ARG A 33 3.26 -7.75 -10.66
C ARG A 33 4.02 -6.81 -9.72
N THR A 34 5.22 -7.24 -9.33
CA THR A 34 6.18 -6.40 -8.60
C THR A 34 6.83 -5.39 -9.52
N VAL A 35 7.02 -4.16 -9.02
CA VAL A 35 7.81 -3.13 -9.69
C VAL A 35 9.19 -3.10 -9.03
N THR A 36 10.19 -3.61 -9.73
CA THR A 36 11.58 -3.63 -9.27
C THR A 36 12.24 -2.29 -9.59
N THR A 37 12.81 -1.65 -8.59
CA THR A 37 13.53 -0.38 -8.75
C THR A 37 15.03 -0.62 -9.02
N ALA A 38 15.73 0.41 -9.49
CA ALA A 38 17.19 0.34 -9.65
C ALA A 38 17.85 0.04 -8.30
N GLY A 39 18.52 -1.12 -8.20
CA GLY A 39 19.04 -1.65 -6.95
C GLY A 39 18.26 -2.84 -6.36
N ASN A 40 17.35 -3.44 -7.14
CA ASN A 40 16.61 -4.66 -6.81
C ASN A 40 15.74 -4.57 -5.54
N ARG A 41 15.29 -3.38 -5.18
CA ARG A 41 14.31 -3.19 -4.11
C ARG A 41 12.91 -2.99 -4.69
N PRO A 42 11.86 -3.57 -4.08
CA PRO A 42 10.50 -3.31 -4.52
C PRO A 42 10.14 -1.84 -4.29
N LEU A 43 9.37 -1.26 -5.21
CA LEU A 43 8.85 0.10 -5.08
C LEU A 43 7.89 0.22 -3.90
N VAL A 44 7.03 -0.79 -3.74
CA VAL A 44 6.13 -1.01 -2.60
C VAL A 44 6.24 -2.48 -2.20
N GLY A 45 6.28 -2.78 -0.90
CA GLY A 45 6.35 -4.16 -0.42
C GLY A 45 6.16 -4.28 1.09
N PHE A 46 6.32 -5.49 1.60
CA PHE A 46 6.35 -5.78 3.05
C PHE A 46 7.72 -6.27 3.47
N ASP A 47 8.16 -5.84 4.65
CA ASP A 47 9.32 -6.36 5.37
C ASP A 47 8.94 -6.54 6.84
N GLU A 48 9.04 -7.76 7.36
CA GLU A 48 8.71 -8.10 8.77
C GLU A 48 7.38 -7.51 9.30
N GLY A 49 6.32 -7.51 8.48
CA GLY A 49 4.99 -6.98 8.86
C GLY A 49 4.86 -5.45 8.71
N VAL A 50 5.90 -4.77 8.22
CA VAL A 50 5.90 -3.35 7.90
C VAL A 50 5.78 -3.16 6.41
N ALA A 51 4.76 -2.41 5.96
CA ALA A 51 4.66 -2.03 4.57
C ALA A 51 5.61 -0.85 4.28
N LEU A 52 6.27 -0.87 3.12
CA LEU A 52 7.33 0.07 2.76
C LEU A 52 7.06 0.71 1.39
N VAL A 53 7.37 1.99 1.27
CA VAL A 53 7.49 2.71 -0.01
C VAL A 53 8.91 3.26 -0.16
N SER A 54 9.59 2.84 -1.24
CA SER A 54 10.95 3.27 -1.54
C SER A 54 11.00 4.72 -2.05
N LEU A 55 11.33 5.69 -1.19
CA LEU A 55 11.24 7.13 -1.52
C LEU A 55 12.18 7.58 -2.64
N ARG A 56 13.35 6.94 -2.79
CA ARG A 56 14.30 7.26 -3.89
C ARG A 56 13.67 7.07 -5.28
N HIS A 57 12.68 6.20 -5.39
CA HIS A 57 12.01 5.84 -6.64
C HIS A 57 10.53 6.24 -6.64
N VAL A 58 10.11 7.13 -5.73
CA VAL A 58 8.69 7.46 -5.55
C VAL A 58 8.03 7.99 -6.81
N ARG A 59 8.77 8.66 -7.71
CA ARG A 59 8.26 9.12 -9.02
C ARG A 59 7.86 7.99 -9.97
N GLN A 60 8.23 6.74 -9.68
CA GLN A 60 7.77 5.56 -10.41
C GLN A 60 6.43 5.04 -9.87
N LEU A 61 6.01 5.47 -8.68
CA LEU A 61 4.73 5.14 -8.09
C LEU A 61 3.69 6.14 -8.59
N ARG A 62 2.52 5.65 -9.00
CA ARG A 62 1.35 6.49 -9.26
C ARG A 62 0.49 6.60 -8.01
N ARG A 63 0.16 5.46 -7.41
CA ARG A 63 -0.65 5.37 -6.19
C ARG A 63 -0.46 4.04 -5.45
N ALA A 64 -0.78 4.03 -4.17
CA ALA A 64 -0.84 2.85 -3.33
C ALA A 64 -2.02 2.92 -2.34
N LEU A 65 -2.49 1.77 -1.89
CA LEU A 65 -3.49 1.63 -0.83
C LEU A 65 -2.93 0.74 0.26
N PHE A 66 -3.05 1.17 1.51
CA PHE A 66 -2.69 0.39 2.69
C PHE A 66 -3.93 0.15 3.52
N MET A 67 -4.15 -1.11 3.93
CA MET A 67 -5.34 -1.51 4.65
C MET A 67 -4.95 -2.20 5.95
N ALA A 68 -5.64 -1.85 7.03
CA ALA A 68 -5.58 -2.56 8.30
C ALA A 68 -6.87 -3.35 8.50
N ARG A 69 -6.77 -4.67 8.52
CA ARG A 69 -7.85 -5.57 8.95
C ARG A 69 -7.67 -6.12 10.35
N GLY A 70 -6.44 -6.06 10.86
CA GLY A 70 -6.11 -6.48 12.20
C GLY A 70 -6.63 -5.50 13.26
N PRO A 71 -6.43 -5.82 14.54
CA PRO A 71 -6.79 -4.94 15.65
C PRO A 71 -5.87 -3.70 15.74
N GLU A 72 -4.79 -3.66 14.95
CA GLU A 72 -3.80 -2.60 14.97
C GLU A 72 -4.22 -1.42 14.09
N ARG A 73 -3.95 -0.22 14.58
CA ARG A 73 -4.11 1.02 13.83
C ARG A 73 -2.97 1.19 12.82
N LEU A 74 -3.27 1.74 11.65
CA LEU A 74 -2.23 2.16 10.71
C LEU A 74 -1.41 3.32 11.30
N VAL A 75 -0.09 3.15 11.32
CA VAL A 75 0.84 4.23 11.68
C VAL A 75 1.82 4.43 10.53
N VAL A 76 1.89 5.68 10.05
CA VAL A 76 2.83 6.10 9.02
C VAL A 76 4.06 6.69 9.69
N ALA A 77 5.26 6.27 9.28
CA ALA A 77 6.50 6.93 9.65
C ALA A 77 7.23 7.46 8.42
N LEU A 78 7.70 8.71 8.51
CA LEU A 78 8.54 9.35 7.52
C LEU A 78 10.02 9.05 7.78
N HIS A 79 10.84 9.28 6.75
CA HIS A 79 12.29 9.05 6.82
C HIS A 79 13.03 9.94 7.85
N ASP A 80 12.42 11.05 8.28
CA ASP A 80 12.96 11.97 9.28
C ASP A 80 12.55 11.60 10.72
N GLY A 81 11.78 10.51 10.90
CA GLY A 81 11.28 10.04 12.18
C GLY A 81 9.91 10.58 12.58
N THR A 82 9.32 11.49 11.80
CA THR A 82 7.94 11.96 12.04
C THR A 82 6.95 10.82 11.88
N THR A 83 5.98 10.70 12.80
CA THR A 83 4.94 9.67 12.76
C THR A 83 3.53 10.24 12.79
N PHE A 84 2.62 9.57 12.09
CA PHE A 84 1.20 9.90 12.03
C PHE A 84 0.37 8.64 12.26
N ALA A 85 -0.50 8.68 13.27
CA ALA A 85 -1.50 7.66 13.46
C ALA A 85 -2.70 7.96 12.56
N VAL A 86 -3.08 7.01 11.72
CA VAL A 86 -4.29 7.12 10.89
C VAL A 86 -5.50 6.84 11.79
N ALA A 87 -6.56 7.65 11.67
CA ALA A 87 -7.78 7.42 12.45
C ALA A 87 -8.35 6.02 12.17
N GLU A 88 -8.76 5.33 13.22
CA GLU A 88 -9.49 4.06 13.08
C GLU A 88 -10.89 4.31 12.51
N GLY A 89 -11.43 3.27 11.85
CA GLY A 89 -12.85 3.23 11.52
C GLY A 89 -13.71 2.92 12.74
N ASP A 90 -14.98 2.69 12.50
CA ASP A 90 -15.98 2.34 13.51
C ASP A 90 -16.44 0.86 13.33
N PRO A 91 -17.52 0.39 13.98
CA PRO A 91 -18.03 -0.96 13.75
C PRO A 91 -18.44 -1.28 12.30
N ASP A 92 -18.83 -0.27 11.51
CA ASP A 92 -19.36 -0.42 10.16
C ASP A 92 -18.36 0.03 9.08
N THR A 93 -17.37 0.84 9.46
CA THR A 93 -16.33 1.36 8.58
C THR A 93 -14.93 0.86 8.95
N MET A 94 -14.04 0.86 7.96
CA MET A 94 -12.60 0.76 8.13
C MET A 94 -11.95 1.97 7.48
N THR A 95 -10.74 2.33 7.91
CA THR A 95 -9.97 3.38 7.24
C THR A 95 -8.97 2.74 6.28
N VAL A 96 -8.98 3.21 5.04
CA VAL A 96 -7.98 2.88 4.02
C VAL A 96 -7.04 4.06 3.88
N LEU A 97 -5.73 3.84 4.00
CA LEU A 97 -4.75 4.88 3.69
C LEU A 97 -4.48 4.85 2.19
N ALA A 98 -5.01 5.84 1.48
CA ALA A 98 -4.71 6.10 0.08
C ALA A 98 -3.50 7.01 -0.05
N VAL A 99 -2.55 6.59 -0.89
CA VAL A 99 -1.32 7.33 -1.19
C VAL A 99 -1.27 7.62 -2.67
N SER A 100 -1.05 8.87 -3.05
CA SER A 100 -0.83 9.29 -4.43
C SER A 100 0.48 10.04 -4.56
N VAL A 101 1.10 9.96 -5.74
CA VAL A 101 2.27 10.79 -6.07
C VAL A 101 1.83 11.88 -7.02
N ILE A 102 1.95 13.14 -6.60
CA ILE A 102 1.59 14.32 -7.37
C ILE A 102 2.83 15.19 -7.48
N ASP A 103 3.32 15.40 -8.70
CA ASP A 103 4.54 16.18 -8.99
C ASP A 103 5.79 15.77 -8.19
N GLY A 104 5.84 14.50 -7.75
CA GLY A 104 6.93 13.92 -6.96
C GLY A 104 6.77 14.08 -5.45
N GLU A 105 5.67 14.67 -4.99
CA GLU A 105 5.26 14.73 -3.59
C GLU A 105 4.27 13.60 -3.27
N LEU A 106 4.29 13.13 -2.03
CA LEU A 106 3.35 12.12 -1.55
C LEU A 106 2.15 12.80 -0.89
N GLU A 107 0.97 12.58 -1.46
CA GLU A 107 -0.30 12.92 -0.84
C GLU A 107 -0.82 11.69 -0.09
N LEU A 108 -1.14 11.85 1.20
CA LEU A 108 -1.68 10.81 2.07
C LEU A 108 -3.10 11.16 2.47
N ARG A 109 -4.03 10.24 2.27
CA ARG A 109 -5.46 10.43 2.56
C ARG A 109 -6.00 9.24 3.35
N ALA A 110 -6.60 9.54 4.49
CA ALA A 110 -7.36 8.56 5.27
C ALA A 110 -8.79 8.54 4.73
N GLU A 111 -9.15 7.46 4.04
CA GLU A 111 -10.44 7.31 3.38
C GLU A 111 -11.32 6.32 4.16
N PRO A 112 -12.50 6.73 4.67
CA PRO A 112 -13.43 5.81 5.28
C PRO A 112 -14.03 4.89 4.20
N PHE A 113 -14.10 3.60 4.49
CA PHE A 113 -14.61 2.58 3.59
C PHE A 113 -15.53 1.62 4.35
N PRO A 114 -16.68 1.18 3.78
CA PRO A 114 -17.50 0.15 4.41
C PRO A 114 -16.68 -1.09 4.71
N ARG A 115 -16.84 -1.70 5.88
CA ARG A 115 -16.08 -2.92 6.20
C ARG A 115 -16.27 -3.98 5.11
N SER A 116 -15.15 -4.50 4.62
CA SER A 116 -15.12 -5.54 3.60
C SER A 116 -14.40 -6.78 4.11
N THR A 117 -14.90 -7.95 3.72
CA THR A 117 -14.28 -9.24 4.02
C THR A 117 -13.20 -9.64 3.01
N HIS A 118 -13.12 -9.00 1.83
CA HIS A 118 -12.12 -9.32 0.80
C HIS A 118 -11.34 -8.10 0.31
N ASP A 119 -10.00 -8.20 0.31
CA ASP A 119 -9.11 -7.09 -0.07
C ASP A 119 -9.37 -6.66 -1.52
N GLY A 120 -9.67 -7.63 -2.38
CA GLY A 120 -10.00 -7.41 -3.78
C GLY A 120 -11.20 -6.47 -3.97
N ASP A 121 -12.21 -6.53 -3.10
CA ASP A 121 -13.39 -5.66 -3.20
C ASP A 121 -13.01 -4.20 -2.90
N VAL A 122 -12.15 -3.99 -1.89
CA VAL A 122 -11.64 -2.66 -1.57
C VAL A 122 -10.78 -2.14 -2.72
N PHE A 123 -9.82 -2.94 -3.19
CA PHE A 123 -8.96 -2.58 -4.31
C PHE A 123 -9.77 -2.22 -5.56
N ALA A 124 -10.77 -3.01 -5.91
CA ALA A 124 -11.66 -2.75 -7.04
C ALA A 124 -12.46 -1.46 -6.86
N ALA A 125 -12.96 -1.17 -5.65
CA ALA A 125 -13.69 0.07 -5.36
C ALA A 125 -12.82 1.32 -5.52
N PHE A 126 -11.51 1.20 -5.28
CA PHE A 126 -10.53 2.26 -5.56
C PHE A 126 -9.95 2.20 -6.99
N GLY A 127 -10.52 1.36 -7.87
CA GLY A 127 -10.16 1.28 -9.28
C GLY A 127 -8.83 0.57 -9.57
N PHE A 128 -8.39 -0.33 -8.70
CA PHE A 128 -7.27 -1.23 -8.98
C PHE A 128 -7.79 -2.44 -9.76
N VAL A 129 -7.13 -2.76 -10.88
CA VAL A 129 -7.43 -3.95 -11.68
C VAL A 129 -6.26 -4.91 -11.51
N LEU A 130 -6.39 -5.83 -10.56
CA LEU A 130 -5.40 -6.88 -10.34
C LEU A 130 -5.59 -8.00 -11.36
N SER A 131 -4.54 -8.28 -12.11
CA SER A 131 -4.48 -9.54 -12.87
C SER A 131 -4.30 -10.70 -11.89
N ALA A 132 -4.93 -11.84 -12.17
CA ALA A 132 -4.65 -13.07 -11.43
C ALA A 132 -3.13 -13.36 -11.44
N PRO A 133 -2.56 -14.01 -10.40
CA PRO A 133 -1.16 -14.42 -10.42
C PRO A 133 -0.87 -15.18 -11.71
N THR A 134 0.25 -14.87 -12.37
CA THR A 134 0.71 -15.70 -13.49
C THR A 134 0.99 -17.11 -12.93
N PRO A 135 0.34 -18.17 -13.43
CA PRO A 135 0.68 -19.54 -13.05
C PRO A 135 2.18 -19.78 -13.32
N GLY A 136 2.85 -20.45 -12.38
CA GLY A 136 4.30 -20.46 -12.21
C GLY A 136 5.17 -20.54 -13.46
N THR A 137 6.27 -19.80 -13.41
CA THR A 137 7.48 -20.01 -14.22
C THR A 137 8.58 -20.55 -13.33
#